data_AF-A0A9P9BTT4-F1
#
_entry.id   AF-A0A9P9BTT4-F1
#
_cell.length_a   1.000
_cell.length_b   1.000
_cell.length_c   1.000
_cell.angle_alpha   90.00
_cell.angle_beta   90.00
_cell.angle_gamma   90.00
#
_symmetry.space_group_name_H-M   'P 1'
#
loop_
_entity.id
_entity.type
_entity.pdbx_description
1 polymer ?
#
loop_
_entity_poly.entity_id
_entity_poly.type
_entity_poly.pdbx_seq_one_letter_code
_entity_poly.pdbx_strand_id
1 'polypeptide(L)'
;MSLQPAPEKPSFHRGSFAEEIETARVDLAKRLLRGDSNDTPSERDTPTLSPSGSNSPPTSDSDSVVSPGEEDLVADSFAFAFDIDGVLVRGGRPIPEAIEAMKVLNGDNKYNMKIPYIFLTNGGGKTEEERCNDLSKQLEVDISPAQFICGHTPMSEMANKYGTVLVVGGEGEKCREVAQGYGFKDVVTPGDIIKHNSATTPFRKLTEEEYANSKERDFSQVTIEAIFIFADSRDWAGDLQIILDLAMSKGGRVGTLSETFDEGPPIYFSHNDVVWSAAHDNVRLGMGALRGIVEYTFKEVTKGKTLTTHAFGKPQISTFEFAQRLLKRWRKNEHGLNAPPGTVYFVGDTPESDIRGTNRFNEQAPNDWYSVLVKTGVYQEGTEPAYKPRVTVNTVLDAVNHGIEREMARQQDKIRARKPVLKGMPKLRLDKAPEMAIWSPDEEREIEIFAI
;
A
#
# COMPACT_ATOMS: atom_id res chain seq x y z
N MET A 1 12.57 41.70 -20.44
CA MET A 1 12.25 40.28 -20.72
C MET A 1 11.46 39.75 -19.55
N SER A 2 10.24 39.28 -19.80
CA SER A 2 9.41 38.60 -18.80
C SER A 2 9.69 37.10 -18.90
N LEU A 3 9.95 36.44 -17.76
CA LEU A 3 10.03 34.99 -17.69
C LEU A 3 8.60 34.45 -17.53
N GLN A 4 8.19 33.54 -18.41
CA GLN A 4 6.92 32.84 -18.30
C GLN A 4 6.95 31.87 -17.09
N PRO A 5 5.85 31.72 -16.35
CA PRO A 5 5.75 30.69 -15.32
C PRO A 5 5.71 29.29 -15.95
N ALA A 6 6.27 28.31 -15.23
CA ALA A 6 6.17 26.90 -15.61
C ALA A 6 4.71 26.41 -15.53
N PRO A 7 4.29 25.41 -16.33
CA PRO A 7 2.93 24.90 -16.30
C PRO A 7 2.65 24.21 -14.95
N GLU A 8 1.53 24.60 -14.31
CA GLU A 8 1.03 23.92 -13.12
C GLU A 8 0.65 22.48 -13.47
N LYS A 9 1.30 21.50 -12.83
CA LYS A 9 0.81 20.12 -12.79
C LYS A 9 -0.46 20.09 -11.91
N PRO A 10 -1.47 19.27 -12.23
CA PRO A 10 -2.70 19.21 -11.46
C PRO A 10 -2.42 18.80 -10.01
N SER A 11 -2.82 19.63 -9.05
CA SER A 11 -2.70 19.30 -7.63
C SER A 11 -3.74 18.23 -7.26
N PHE A 12 -3.30 17.10 -6.71
CA PHE A 12 -4.20 16.11 -6.14
C PHE A 12 -4.90 16.69 -4.89
N HIS A 13 -6.17 17.09 -5.04
CA HIS A 13 -6.98 17.49 -3.89
C HIS A 13 -7.26 16.29 -2.98
N ARG A 14 -6.96 16.44 -1.68
CA ARG A 14 -7.19 15.44 -0.61
C ARG A 14 -8.61 14.86 -0.58
N GLY A 15 -9.61 15.59 -1.08
CA GLY A 15 -10.98 15.10 -1.24
C GLY A 15 -11.06 13.80 -2.03
N SER A 16 -10.32 13.68 -3.14
CA SER A 16 -10.45 12.53 -4.05
C SER A 16 -10.17 11.18 -3.40
N PHE A 17 -9.19 11.04 -2.50
CA PHE A 17 -8.89 9.72 -1.93
C PHE A 17 -10.01 9.21 -1.00
N ALA A 18 -10.56 10.10 -0.16
CA ALA A 18 -11.66 9.77 0.74
C ALA A 18 -12.99 9.61 -0.03
N GLU A 19 -13.27 10.50 -0.98
CA GLU A 19 -14.45 10.43 -1.85
C GLU A 19 -14.41 9.21 -2.79
N GLU A 20 -13.23 8.79 -3.27
CA GLU A 20 -13.06 7.55 -4.05
C GLU A 20 -13.26 6.30 -3.19
N ILE A 21 -12.79 6.30 -1.93
CA ILE A 21 -13.05 5.20 -1.00
C ILE A 21 -14.54 5.10 -0.69
N GLU A 22 -15.21 6.22 -0.44
CA GLU A 22 -16.65 6.25 -0.20
C GLU A 22 -17.44 5.86 -1.47
N THR A 23 -17.01 6.31 -2.65
CA THR A 23 -17.59 5.91 -3.95
C THR A 23 -17.42 4.42 -4.20
N ALA A 24 -16.23 3.86 -3.96
CA ALA A 24 -15.96 2.42 -4.10
C ALA A 24 -16.78 1.58 -3.11
N ARG A 25 -17.03 2.10 -1.90
CA ARG A 25 -17.91 1.48 -0.89
C ARG A 25 -19.37 1.50 -1.30
N VAL A 26 -19.86 2.65 -1.77
CA VAL A 26 -21.22 2.81 -2.29
C VAL A 26 -21.45 1.89 -3.49
N ASP A 27 -20.48 1.74 -4.40
CA ASP A 27 -20.57 0.82 -5.53
C ASP A 27 -20.50 -0.65 -5.12
N LEU A 28 -19.68 -1.01 -4.12
CA LEU A 28 -19.67 -2.37 -3.55
C LEU A 28 -21.02 -2.71 -2.89
N ALA A 29 -21.58 -1.79 -2.10
CA ALA A 29 -22.89 -1.94 -1.49
C ALA A 29 -24.00 -2.08 -2.55
N LYS A 30 -23.98 -1.26 -3.61
CA LYS A 30 -24.92 -1.38 -4.74
C LYS A 30 -24.81 -2.73 -5.47
N ARG A 31 -23.60 -3.27 -5.64
CA ARG A 31 -23.39 -4.60 -6.28
C ARG A 31 -23.93 -5.74 -5.39
N LEU A 32 -23.65 -5.69 -4.10
CA LEU A 32 -24.18 -6.65 -3.12
C LEU A 32 -25.71 -6.60 -3.03
N LEU A 33 -26.31 -5.40 -3.13
CA LEU A 33 -27.77 -5.23 -3.17
C LEU A 33 -28.42 -5.65 -4.50
N ARG A 34 -27.66 -5.73 -5.60
CA ARG A 34 -28.16 -6.16 -6.93
C ARG A 34 -28.06 -7.66 -7.16
N GLY A 35 -27.21 -8.37 -6.42
CA GLY A 35 -27.09 -9.83 -6.52
C GLY A 35 -26.41 -10.34 -7.79
N ASP A 36 -25.65 -9.48 -8.48
CA ASP A 36 -24.97 -9.82 -9.73
C ASP A 36 -23.78 -10.78 -9.50
N SER A 37 -24.03 -12.10 -9.57
CA SER A 37 -22.97 -13.12 -9.59
C SER A 37 -22.60 -13.48 -11.03
N ASN A 38 -21.40 -13.06 -11.44
CA ASN A 38 -20.74 -13.30 -12.73
C ASN A 38 -21.52 -12.87 -13.98
N ASP A 39 -20.97 -11.94 -14.77
CA ASP A 39 -20.94 -12.18 -16.23
C ASP A 39 -19.86 -11.43 -17.01
N THR A 40 -19.50 -12.03 -18.15
CA THR A 40 -18.54 -11.53 -19.15
C THR A 40 -19.09 -10.35 -19.97
N PRO A 41 -18.26 -9.38 -20.41
CA PRO A 41 -18.75 -8.25 -21.22
C PRO A 41 -18.94 -8.65 -22.69
N SER A 42 -20.17 -8.55 -23.18
CA SER A 42 -20.51 -8.55 -24.61
C SER A 42 -20.56 -7.11 -25.14
N GLU A 43 -20.07 -6.90 -26.37
CA GLU A 43 -20.15 -5.61 -27.06
C GLU A 43 -21.57 -5.29 -27.52
N ARG A 44 -22.03 -4.09 -27.15
CA ARG A 44 -22.68 -3.05 -27.99
C ARG A 44 -23.64 -2.22 -27.14
N ASP A 45 -23.43 -0.91 -27.11
CA ASP A 45 -24.45 0.04 -27.53
C ASP A 45 -23.83 1.43 -27.76
N THR A 46 -24.32 2.11 -28.79
CA THR A 46 -23.90 3.48 -29.17
C THR A 46 -25.09 4.42 -29.05
N PRO A 47 -24.92 5.64 -28.51
CA PRO A 47 -25.86 6.73 -28.72
C PRO A 47 -25.35 7.74 -29.75
N THR A 48 -26.29 8.27 -30.54
CA THR A 48 -26.08 9.16 -31.69
C THR A 48 -25.98 10.64 -31.31
N LEU A 49 -25.16 11.39 -32.06
CA LEU A 49 -25.22 12.87 -32.20
C LEU A 49 -26.42 13.24 -33.11
N SER A 50 -26.97 14.46 -33.26
CA SER A 50 -26.55 15.87 -33.05
C SER A 50 -27.86 16.74 -33.00
N PRO A 51 -27.96 18.03 -33.44
CA PRO A 51 -27.02 19.18 -33.46
C PRO A 51 -27.65 20.55 -33.02
N SER A 52 -26.81 21.56 -32.69
CA SER A 52 -26.88 22.99 -33.11
C SER A 52 -26.05 23.90 -32.16
N GLY A 53 -25.30 24.92 -32.60
CA GLY A 53 -24.95 25.33 -33.97
C GLY A 53 -23.92 26.48 -34.05
N SER A 54 -23.28 26.61 -35.23
CA SER A 54 -22.66 27.81 -35.85
C SER A 54 -21.66 28.72 -35.10
N ASN A 55 -20.38 28.70 -35.50
CA ASN A 55 -19.78 29.72 -36.41
C ASN A 55 -18.32 29.38 -36.79
N SER A 56 -17.79 30.01 -37.86
CA SER A 56 -16.49 29.68 -38.51
C SER A 56 -15.77 30.97 -39.00
N PRO A 57 -14.64 30.89 -39.73
CA PRO A 57 -13.23 30.70 -39.31
C PRO A 57 -12.43 32.05 -39.55
N PRO A 58 -11.07 32.19 -39.68
CA PRO A 58 -9.96 31.34 -40.15
C PRO A 58 -8.86 31.14 -39.06
N THR A 59 -7.58 30.73 -39.25
CA THR A 59 -6.64 30.48 -40.39
C THR A 59 -5.85 29.16 -40.19
N SER A 60 -4.85 28.88 -41.05
CA SER A 60 -4.00 27.67 -41.07
C SER A 60 -2.62 27.82 -40.40
N ASP A 61 -1.90 26.69 -40.37
CA ASP A 61 -0.43 26.50 -40.24
C ASP A 61 0.19 26.30 -38.85
N SER A 62 0.24 25.03 -38.39
CA SER A 62 1.47 24.23 -38.47
C SER A 62 1.28 22.81 -37.95
N ASP A 63 1.46 21.79 -38.79
CA ASP A 63 1.56 20.39 -38.34
C ASP A 63 2.88 20.19 -37.59
N SER A 64 2.87 20.36 -36.27
CA SER A 64 3.89 19.76 -35.42
C SER A 64 3.60 18.27 -35.33
N VAL A 65 4.26 17.48 -36.18
CA VAL A 65 4.31 16.01 -36.04
C VAL A 65 4.90 15.70 -34.66
N VAL A 66 4.01 15.41 -33.71
CA VAL A 66 4.40 14.85 -32.42
C VAL A 66 4.88 13.44 -32.72
N SER A 67 6.21 13.25 -32.73
CA SER A 67 6.81 11.93 -32.68
C SER A 67 6.11 11.13 -31.59
N PRO A 68 5.72 9.86 -31.81
CA PRO A 68 5.23 9.03 -30.74
C PRO A 68 6.28 9.04 -29.64
N GLY A 69 5.91 9.52 -28.45
CA GLY A 69 6.77 9.38 -27.28
C GLY A 69 7.06 7.89 -27.11
N GLU A 70 8.29 7.54 -26.77
CA GLU A 70 8.63 6.16 -26.41
C GLU A 70 7.69 5.74 -25.27
N GLU A 71 6.73 4.85 -25.57
CA GLU A 71 5.84 4.32 -24.54
C GLU A 71 6.72 3.54 -23.56
N ASP A 72 6.88 4.08 -22.34
CA ASP A 72 7.62 3.45 -21.26
C ASP A 72 7.19 1.98 -21.14
N LEU A 73 8.14 1.06 -21.26
CA LEU A 73 7.83 -0.36 -21.16
C LEU A 73 7.45 -0.69 -19.70
N VAL A 74 6.17 -0.88 -19.39
CA VAL A 74 5.72 -1.19 -18.01
C VAL A 74 5.43 -2.69 -17.82
N ALA A 75 5.87 -3.26 -16.71
CA ALA A 75 5.60 -4.64 -16.32
C ALA A 75 4.11 -4.90 -16.03
N ASP A 76 3.47 -5.71 -16.87
CA ASP A 76 2.07 -6.13 -16.75
C ASP A 76 1.87 -7.35 -15.84
N SER A 77 2.84 -8.27 -15.81
CA SER A 77 2.70 -9.58 -15.18
C SER A 77 3.16 -9.64 -13.72
N PHE A 78 3.88 -8.63 -13.21
CA PHE A 78 4.37 -8.61 -11.84
C PHE A 78 4.48 -7.19 -11.26
N ALA A 79 4.61 -7.12 -9.94
CA ALA A 79 4.75 -5.88 -9.16
C ALA A 79 5.50 -6.15 -7.85
N PHE A 80 5.89 -5.09 -7.15
CA PHE A 80 6.49 -5.17 -5.81
C PHE A 80 5.63 -4.50 -4.72
N ALA A 81 5.81 -4.95 -3.49
CA ALA A 81 5.36 -4.28 -2.28
C ALA A 81 6.53 -4.25 -1.30
N PHE A 82 6.82 -3.08 -0.72
CA PHE A 82 7.95 -2.89 0.18
C PHE A 82 7.47 -2.51 1.59
N ASP A 83 8.01 -3.18 2.60
CA ASP A 83 8.17 -2.52 3.90
C ASP A 83 9.19 -1.37 3.81
N ILE A 84 9.22 -0.50 4.81
CA ILE A 84 10.09 0.68 4.85
C ILE A 84 11.21 0.53 5.88
N ASP A 85 10.88 0.21 7.13
CA ASP A 85 11.76 0.40 8.29
C ASP A 85 12.61 -0.85 8.54
N GLY A 86 13.82 -0.87 7.98
CA GLY A 86 14.70 -2.05 7.90
C GLY A 86 14.87 -2.57 6.47
N VAL A 87 14.09 -2.09 5.50
CA VAL A 87 14.15 -2.48 4.07
C VAL A 87 14.63 -1.34 3.18
N LEU A 88 14.02 -0.16 3.30
CA LEU A 88 14.32 1.03 2.50
C LEU A 88 15.05 2.10 3.32
N VAL A 89 14.69 2.21 4.60
CA VAL A 89 15.16 3.23 5.54
C VAL A 89 15.57 2.55 6.84
N ARG A 90 16.66 3.00 7.45
CA ARG A 90 17.04 2.60 8.81
C ARG A 90 17.40 3.83 9.62
N GLY A 91 16.69 4.03 10.74
CA GLY A 91 16.93 5.18 11.62
C GLY A 91 16.71 6.55 10.95
N GLY A 92 15.78 6.65 10.00
CA GLY A 92 15.50 7.88 9.26
C GLY A 92 16.51 8.22 8.15
N ARG A 93 17.46 7.33 7.85
CA ARG A 93 18.37 7.43 6.70
C ARG A 93 18.04 6.34 5.67
N PRO A 94 18.09 6.64 4.35
CA PRO A 94 17.94 5.60 3.33
C PRO A 94 19.06 4.56 3.46
N ILE A 95 18.73 3.31 3.20
CA ILE A 95 19.70 2.27 2.90
C ILE A 95 20.25 2.56 1.49
N PRO A 96 21.58 2.60 1.24
CA PRO A 96 22.12 3.01 -0.06
C PRO A 96 21.55 2.22 -1.24
N GLU A 97 21.38 0.91 -1.07
CA GLU A 97 20.81 -0.01 -2.05
C GLU A 97 19.32 0.25 -2.32
N ALA A 98 18.61 0.98 -1.46
CA ALA A 98 17.21 1.36 -1.70
C ALA A 98 17.07 2.43 -2.78
N ILE A 99 18.00 3.39 -2.85
CA ILE A 99 18.02 4.43 -3.91
C ILE A 99 18.26 3.76 -5.27
N GLU A 100 19.25 2.86 -5.35
CA GLU A 100 19.52 2.09 -6.57
C GLU A 100 18.35 1.15 -6.92
N ALA A 101 17.70 0.52 -5.94
CA ALA A 101 16.51 -0.28 -6.18
C ALA A 101 15.35 0.54 -6.78
N MET A 102 15.15 1.80 -6.35
CA MET A 102 14.15 2.67 -6.95
C MET A 102 14.49 3.04 -8.40
N LYS A 103 15.77 3.30 -8.73
CA LYS A 103 16.20 3.53 -10.12
C LYS A 103 15.93 2.30 -11.00
N VAL A 104 16.31 1.12 -10.52
CA VAL A 104 16.08 -0.17 -11.19
C VAL A 104 14.59 -0.42 -11.44
N LEU A 105 13.71 -0.12 -10.48
CA LEU A 105 12.25 -0.24 -10.66
C LEU A 105 11.68 0.79 -11.65
N ASN A 106 12.29 1.96 -11.79
CA ASN A 106 11.83 3.06 -12.65
C ASN A 106 12.48 3.08 -14.04
N GLY A 107 13.13 1.99 -14.44
CA GLY A 107 13.60 1.76 -15.81
C GLY A 107 15.11 1.63 -15.96
N ASP A 108 15.91 1.94 -14.94
CA ASP A 108 17.37 1.77 -14.96
C ASP A 108 17.76 0.30 -14.72
N ASN A 109 17.30 -0.57 -15.63
CA ASN A 109 17.57 -1.99 -15.62
C ASN A 109 17.82 -2.49 -17.05
N LYS A 110 18.42 -3.68 -17.16
CA LYS A 110 18.81 -4.30 -18.45
C LYS A 110 17.67 -4.57 -19.46
N TYR A 111 16.43 -4.24 -19.12
CA TYR A 111 15.24 -4.36 -19.97
C TYR A 111 14.55 -3.02 -20.26
N ASN A 112 15.09 -1.89 -19.76
CA ASN A 112 14.50 -0.55 -19.82
C ASN A 112 13.02 -0.52 -19.38
N MET A 113 12.68 -1.33 -18.36
CA MET A 113 11.30 -1.63 -18.00
C MET A 113 10.91 -1.03 -16.65
N LYS A 114 9.85 -0.22 -16.60
CA LYS A 114 9.25 0.26 -15.35
C LYS A 114 8.44 -0.85 -14.69
N ILE A 115 8.55 -1.00 -13.38
CA ILE A 115 7.90 -2.08 -12.62
C ILE A 115 7.03 -1.45 -11.54
N PRO A 116 5.70 -1.68 -11.54
CA PRO A 116 4.84 -1.05 -10.56
C PRO A 116 5.11 -1.53 -9.13
N TYR A 117 5.09 -0.59 -8.17
CA TYR A 117 5.29 -0.90 -6.75
C TYR A 117 4.38 -0.06 -5.82
N ILE A 118 4.23 -0.56 -4.59
CA ILE A 118 3.58 0.12 -3.46
C ILE A 118 4.42 -0.01 -2.19
N PHE A 119 4.14 0.84 -1.20
CA PHE A 119 4.77 0.82 0.13
C PHE A 119 3.74 0.41 1.20
N LEU A 120 4.09 -0.54 2.05
CA LEU A 120 3.28 -1.01 3.18
C LEU A 120 4.12 -1.07 4.46
N THR A 121 4.08 0.01 5.24
CA THR A 121 4.68 0.07 6.58
C THR A 121 3.61 -0.10 7.65
N ASN A 122 4.00 -0.69 8.77
CA ASN A 122 3.20 -0.69 9.99
C ASN A 122 3.37 0.60 10.81
N GLY A 123 4.39 1.40 10.53
CA GLY A 123 4.58 2.72 11.11
C GLY A 123 3.48 3.71 10.73
N GLY A 124 3.39 4.79 11.48
CA GLY A 124 2.35 5.82 11.34
C GLY A 124 2.63 7.07 12.16
N GLY A 125 1.60 7.89 12.37
CA GLY A 125 1.67 9.11 13.18
C GLY A 125 1.94 10.39 12.39
N LYS A 126 1.85 10.31 11.06
CA LYS A 126 1.86 11.41 10.09
C LYS A 126 0.87 11.07 8.98
N THR A 127 0.44 12.08 8.21
CA THR A 127 -0.34 11.82 6.98
C THR A 127 0.47 11.02 5.96
N GLU A 128 -0.20 10.27 5.08
CA GLU A 128 0.45 9.56 3.96
C GLU A 128 1.23 10.55 3.09
N GLU A 129 0.70 11.76 2.89
CA GLU A 129 1.33 12.84 2.14
C GLU A 129 2.67 13.29 2.76
N GLU A 130 2.72 13.52 4.08
CA GLU A 130 3.99 13.79 4.76
C GLU A 130 4.97 12.63 4.67
N ARG A 131 4.50 11.37 4.82
CA ARG A 131 5.37 10.19 4.71
C ARG A 131 5.90 9.99 3.30
N CYS A 132 5.11 10.27 2.27
CA CYS A 132 5.55 10.27 0.88
C CYS A 132 6.58 11.37 0.63
N ASN A 133 6.35 12.58 1.15
CA ASN A 133 7.29 13.70 1.01
C ASN A 133 8.63 13.45 1.74
N ASP A 134 8.61 12.79 2.90
CA ASP A 134 9.81 12.36 3.61
C ASP A 134 10.56 11.28 2.80
N LEU A 135 9.86 10.22 2.39
CA LEU A 135 10.46 9.08 1.70
C LEU A 135 10.96 9.44 0.29
N SER A 136 10.28 10.34 -0.43
CA SER A 136 10.70 10.82 -1.75
C SER A 136 12.08 11.49 -1.69
N LYS A 137 12.31 12.30 -0.65
CA LYS A 137 13.61 12.96 -0.41
C LYS A 137 14.69 11.96 0.02
N GLN A 138 14.32 10.88 0.71
CA GLN A 138 15.25 9.84 1.13
C GLN A 138 15.65 8.91 -0.03
N LEU A 139 14.74 8.62 -0.96
CA LEU A 139 14.95 7.67 -2.05
C LEU A 139 15.23 8.31 -3.42
N GLU A 140 15.28 9.65 -3.50
CA GLU A 140 15.54 10.43 -4.71
C GLU A 140 14.55 10.14 -5.87
N VAL A 141 13.28 9.85 -5.51
CA VAL A 141 12.20 9.54 -6.46
C VAL A 141 10.87 10.14 -5.97
N ASP A 142 10.03 10.63 -6.88
CA ASP A 142 8.69 11.12 -6.53
C ASP A 142 7.77 9.95 -6.13
N ILE A 143 7.21 9.97 -4.92
CA ILE A 143 6.31 8.93 -4.39
C ILE A 143 4.90 9.51 -4.21
N SER A 144 3.91 8.85 -4.81
CA SER A 144 2.51 9.25 -4.67
C SER A 144 1.86 8.68 -3.40
N PRO A 145 1.02 9.45 -2.69
CA PRO A 145 0.16 8.92 -1.62
C PRO A 145 -0.74 7.76 -2.09
N ALA A 146 -1.07 7.69 -3.39
CA ALA A 146 -1.84 6.59 -3.95
C ALA A 146 -1.07 5.24 -4.02
N GLN A 147 0.23 5.23 -3.70
CA GLN A 147 1.08 4.04 -3.55
C GLN A 147 1.32 3.64 -2.10
N PHE A 148 0.90 4.44 -1.11
CA PHE A 148 1.43 4.38 0.24
C PHE A 148 0.39 3.87 1.25
N ILE A 149 0.83 3.01 2.16
CA ILE A 149 0.00 2.46 3.25
C ILE A 149 0.80 2.54 4.55
N CYS A 150 0.39 3.43 5.44
CA CYS A 150 0.72 3.45 6.87
C CYS A 150 -0.14 2.46 7.66
N GLY A 151 0.26 2.09 8.88
CA GLY A 151 -0.51 1.19 9.76
C GLY A 151 -1.94 1.67 10.04
N HIS A 152 -2.16 2.99 10.11
CA HIS A 152 -3.48 3.59 10.32
C HIS A 152 -4.32 3.77 9.04
N THR A 153 -3.75 3.63 7.83
CA THR A 153 -4.51 3.84 6.57
C THR A 153 -5.75 2.96 6.45
N PRO A 154 -5.72 1.65 6.78
CA PRO A 154 -6.91 0.81 6.75
C PRO A 154 -7.98 1.21 7.79
N MET A 155 -7.64 2.03 8.80
CA MET A 155 -8.60 2.54 9.79
C MET A 155 -9.45 3.69 9.24
N SER A 156 -9.08 4.31 8.11
CA SER A 156 -9.93 5.27 7.38
C SER A 156 -11.31 4.67 7.03
N GLU A 157 -11.34 3.36 6.76
CA GLU A 157 -12.55 2.57 6.55
C GLU A 157 -13.51 2.56 7.77
N MET A 158 -13.09 3.04 8.94
CA MET A 158 -13.90 3.07 10.17
C MET A 158 -14.43 4.48 10.52
N ALA A 159 -14.08 5.52 9.76
CA ALA A 159 -14.45 6.91 10.04
C ALA A 159 -15.97 7.16 10.19
N ASN A 160 -16.78 6.46 9.40
CA ASN A 160 -18.25 6.56 9.43
C ASN A 160 -18.93 5.59 10.42
N LYS A 161 -18.17 4.77 11.17
CA LYS A 161 -18.71 3.75 12.09
C LYS A 161 -19.00 4.28 13.50
N TYR A 162 -18.32 5.36 13.89
CA TYR A 162 -18.35 5.91 15.25
C TYR A 162 -18.50 7.44 15.20
N GLY A 163 -19.26 8.01 16.12
CA GLY A 163 -19.39 9.46 16.28
C GLY A 163 -18.20 10.07 16.99
N THR A 164 -18.03 9.71 18.26
CA THR A 164 -16.94 10.18 19.14
C THR A 164 -15.88 9.11 19.36
N VAL A 165 -14.62 9.40 19.07
CA VAL A 165 -13.50 8.45 19.17
C VAL A 165 -12.34 9.03 19.97
N LEU A 166 -11.63 8.19 20.73
CA LEU A 166 -10.32 8.53 21.28
C LEU A 166 -9.24 8.07 20.30
N VAL A 167 -8.36 8.97 19.89
CA VAL A 167 -7.17 8.66 19.08
C VAL A 167 -5.91 8.86 19.91
N VAL A 168 -5.09 7.82 19.99
CA VAL A 168 -3.89 7.73 20.85
C VAL A 168 -2.62 7.60 20.00
N GLY A 169 -1.54 8.21 20.49
CA GLY A 169 -0.19 8.11 19.96
C GLY A 169 0.19 9.22 18.97
N GLY A 170 1.42 9.14 18.47
CA GLY A 170 1.99 10.13 17.54
C GLY A 170 2.68 11.30 18.24
N GLU A 171 2.97 12.35 17.47
CA GLU A 171 3.64 13.56 17.95
C GLU A 171 2.69 14.74 17.89
N GLY A 172 2.46 15.41 19.04
CA GLY A 172 1.49 16.49 19.14
C GLY A 172 0.11 16.05 18.63
N GLU A 173 -0.51 16.88 17.80
CA GLU A 173 -1.86 16.65 17.28
C GLU A 173 -1.93 15.83 15.98
N LYS A 174 -0.79 15.37 15.43
CA LYS A 174 -0.75 14.74 14.09
C LYS A 174 -1.72 13.57 13.94
N CYS A 175 -1.87 12.73 14.96
CA CYS A 175 -2.84 11.63 14.90
C CYS A 175 -4.31 12.11 14.89
N ARG A 176 -4.61 13.26 15.52
CA ARG A 176 -5.92 13.90 15.38
C ARG A 176 -6.13 14.40 13.96
N GLU A 177 -5.14 15.07 13.38
CA GLU A 177 -5.19 15.58 12.00
C GLU A 177 -5.36 14.46 10.97
N VAL A 178 -4.65 13.33 11.14
CA VAL A 178 -4.83 12.12 10.32
C VAL A 178 -6.25 11.57 10.46
N ALA A 179 -6.78 11.42 11.68
CA ALA A 179 -8.13 10.91 11.88
C ALA A 179 -9.20 11.84 11.29
N GLN A 180 -9.07 13.15 11.48
CA GLN A 180 -9.97 14.14 10.87
C GLN A 180 -9.84 14.14 9.33
N GLY A 181 -8.63 13.95 8.79
CA GLY A 181 -8.39 13.79 7.35
C GLY A 181 -9.05 12.55 6.74
N TYR A 182 -9.21 11.47 7.52
CA TYR A 182 -10.01 10.30 7.13
C TYR A 182 -11.53 10.49 7.30
N GLY A 183 -11.97 11.59 7.90
CA GLY A 183 -13.39 11.90 8.11
C GLY A 183 -13.97 11.52 9.48
N PHE A 184 -13.14 11.14 10.47
CA PHE A 184 -13.62 10.98 11.85
C PHE A 184 -14.10 12.35 12.39
N LYS A 185 -15.34 12.40 12.90
CA LYS A 185 -16.06 13.66 13.13
C LYS A 185 -15.70 14.30 14.47
N ASP A 186 -15.83 13.56 15.56
CA ASP A 186 -15.46 14.02 16.90
C ASP A 186 -14.28 13.19 17.43
N VAL A 187 -13.07 13.76 17.27
CA VAL A 187 -11.81 13.12 17.66
C VAL A 187 -11.28 13.76 18.95
N VAL A 188 -11.22 12.95 20.00
CA VAL A 188 -10.61 13.23 21.31
C VAL A 188 -9.18 12.70 21.33
N THR A 189 -8.26 13.38 22.01
CA THR A 189 -6.90 12.88 22.31
C THR A 189 -6.69 12.70 23.82
N PRO A 190 -5.66 11.95 24.26
CA PRO A 190 -5.25 11.90 25.67
C PRO A 190 -5.07 13.29 26.30
N GLY A 191 -4.53 14.25 25.55
CA GLY A 191 -4.34 15.63 25.99
C GLY A 191 -5.64 16.32 26.42
N ASP A 192 -6.72 16.16 25.65
CA ASP A 192 -8.04 16.73 25.99
C ASP A 192 -8.54 16.25 27.36
N ILE A 193 -8.38 14.95 27.63
CA ILE A 193 -8.83 14.31 28.88
C ILE A 193 -7.98 14.81 30.06
N ILE A 194 -6.64 14.85 29.90
CA ILE A 194 -5.72 15.35 30.93
C ILE A 194 -5.94 16.84 31.21
N LYS A 195 -6.27 17.64 30.18
CA LYS A 195 -6.58 19.07 30.33
C LYS A 195 -7.87 19.30 31.12
N HIS A 196 -8.90 18.46 30.93
CA HIS A 196 -10.13 18.50 31.71
C HIS A 196 -9.90 18.05 33.17
N ASN A 197 -9.13 16.98 33.39
CA ASN A 197 -8.78 16.52 34.73
C ASN A 197 -7.35 15.99 34.80
N SER A 198 -6.43 16.81 35.29
CA SER A 198 -5.01 16.44 35.43
C SER A 198 -4.77 15.29 36.41
N ALA A 199 -5.74 14.95 37.27
CA ALA A 199 -5.64 13.82 38.19
C ALA A 199 -5.80 12.45 37.50
N THR A 200 -6.30 12.40 36.26
CA THR A 200 -6.37 11.16 35.46
C THR A 200 -4.99 10.54 35.23
N THR A 201 -3.95 11.36 35.04
CA THR A 201 -2.57 10.87 34.85
C THR A 201 -1.65 11.49 35.90
N PRO A 202 -1.65 11.00 37.16
CA PRO A 202 -1.07 11.70 38.31
C PRO A 202 0.45 11.90 38.25
N PHE A 203 1.15 11.17 37.37
CA PHE A 203 2.60 11.25 37.18
C PHE A 203 3.03 12.14 36.00
N ARG A 204 2.08 12.71 35.25
CA ARG A 204 2.34 13.59 34.09
C ARG A 204 1.66 14.94 34.26
N LYS A 205 2.28 15.96 33.66
CA LYS A 205 1.62 17.22 33.33
C LYS A 205 1.77 17.42 31.82
N LEU A 206 0.78 18.04 31.19
CA LEU A 206 0.92 18.51 29.82
C LEU A 206 2.01 19.60 29.79
N THR A 207 2.81 19.58 28.74
CA THR A 207 3.64 20.73 28.33
C THR A 207 2.76 21.89 27.88
N GLU A 208 3.32 23.10 27.82
CA GLU A 208 2.58 24.29 27.33
C GLU A 208 2.02 24.09 25.91
N GLU A 209 2.76 23.40 25.04
CA GLU A 209 2.32 23.06 23.68
C GLU A 209 1.15 22.07 23.69
N GLU A 210 1.27 20.96 24.41
CA GLU A 210 0.18 19.99 24.55
C GLU A 210 -1.06 20.64 25.20
N TYR A 211 -0.88 21.50 26.20
CA TYR A 211 -1.98 22.19 26.87
C TYR A 211 -2.67 23.21 25.94
N ALA A 212 -1.91 23.94 25.12
CA ALA A 212 -2.47 24.86 24.12
C ALA A 212 -3.26 24.11 23.02
N ASN A 213 -2.72 22.98 22.56
CA ASN A 213 -3.31 22.15 21.52
C ASN A 213 -4.54 21.35 21.98
N SER A 214 -4.55 20.92 23.25
CA SER A 214 -5.65 20.14 23.83
C SER A 214 -6.95 20.96 23.92
N LYS A 215 -8.05 20.37 23.48
CA LYS A 215 -9.38 21.01 23.45
C LYS A 215 -10.03 20.96 24.84
N GLU A 216 -10.52 22.10 25.30
CA GLU A 216 -11.31 22.17 26.53
C GLU A 216 -12.73 21.65 26.27
N ARG A 217 -13.16 20.68 27.08
CA ARG A 217 -14.46 20.00 26.99
C ARG A 217 -14.87 19.51 28.37
N ASP A 218 -16.16 19.54 28.68
CA ASP A 218 -16.68 18.78 29.83
C ASP A 218 -16.81 17.30 29.44
N PHE A 219 -15.99 16.44 30.04
CA PHE A 219 -16.04 14.99 29.79
C PHE A 219 -17.08 14.26 30.64
N SER A 220 -17.77 14.91 31.58
CA SER A 220 -18.77 14.27 32.47
C SER A 220 -19.92 13.57 31.71
N GLN A 221 -20.24 14.05 30.51
CA GLN A 221 -21.28 13.49 29.62
C GLN A 221 -20.73 12.92 28.31
N VAL A 222 -19.41 12.77 28.18
CA VAL A 222 -18.80 12.26 26.94
C VAL A 222 -18.72 10.74 26.97
N THR A 223 -19.28 10.13 25.94
CA THR A 223 -19.10 8.71 25.63
C THR A 223 -18.10 8.59 24.49
N ILE A 224 -17.02 7.85 24.71
CA ILE A 224 -16.09 7.42 23.67
C ILE A 224 -16.60 6.11 23.09
N GLU A 225 -16.92 6.07 21.80
CA GLU A 225 -17.52 4.90 21.14
C GLU A 225 -16.49 3.88 20.64
N ALA A 226 -15.24 4.31 20.44
CA ALA A 226 -14.11 3.46 20.09
C ALA A 226 -12.77 4.13 20.45
N ILE A 227 -11.75 3.32 20.73
CA ILE A 227 -10.38 3.76 20.95
C ILE A 227 -9.52 3.30 19.77
N PHE A 228 -8.73 4.21 19.20
CA PHE A 228 -7.82 3.95 18.10
C PHE A 228 -6.38 4.35 18.46
N ILE A 229 -5.46 3.38 18.44
CA ILE A 229 -4.04 3.62 18.64
C ILE A 229 -3.40 3.73 17.24
N PHE A 230 -3.30 4.96 16.74
CA PHE A 230 -2.84 5.25 15.38
C PHE A 230 -1.32 5.16 15.23
N ALA A 231 -0.57 5.44 16.28
CA ALA A 231 0.88 5.33 16.31
C ALA A 231 1.37 5.00 17.72
N ASP A 232 2.67 4.73 17.88
CA ASP A 232 3.25 4.55 19.21
C ASP A 232 3.02 5.78 20.09
N SER A 233 2.62 5.51 21.34
CA SER A 233 2.54 6.53 22.38
C SER A 233 3.92 7.07 22.74
N ARG A 234 3.99 8.38 23.04
CA ARG A 234 5.18 9.04 23.59
C ARG A 234 5.18 9.10 25.13
N ASP A 235 4.05 8.78 25.77
CA ASP A 235 3.88 8.64 27.21
C ASP A 235 3.02 7.41 27.52
N TRP A 236 3.68 6.24 27.60
CA TRP A 236 2.97 4.97 27.80
C TRP A 236 2.23 4.91 29.14
N ALA A 237 2.67 5.64 30.16
CA ALA A 237 2.04 5.57 31.49
C ALA A 237 0.68 6.30 31.52
N GLY A 238 0.62 7.53 31.01
CA GLY A 238 -0.63 8.28 30.93
C GLY A 238 -1.62 7.70 29.93
N ASP A 239 -1.13 7.32 28.74
CA ASP A 239 -1.99 6.75 27.70
C ASP A 239 -2.53 5.36 28.10
N LEU A 240 -1.73 4.53 28.79
CA LEU A 240 -2.19 3.26 29.38
C LEU A 240 -3.32 3.49 30.39
N GLN A 241 -3.18 4.46 31.30
CA GLN A 241 -4.21 4.76 32.30
C GLN A 241 -5.52 5.15 31.62
N ILE A 242 -5.47 6.05 30.63
CA ILE A 242 -6.66 6.50 29.89
C ILE A 242 -7.32 5.35 29.09
N ILE A 243 -6.52 4.49 28.45
CA ILE A 243 -7.03 3.31 27.73
C ILE A 243 -7.73 2.36 28.71
N LEU A 244 -7.15 2.12 29.88
CA LEU A 244 -7.71 1.22 30.91
C LEU A 244 -8.98 1.80 31.54
N ASP A 245 -8.99 3.09 31.88
CA ASP A 245 -10.18 3.77 32.44
C ASP A 245 -11.38 3.64 31.49
N LEU A 246 -11.17 3.84 30.19
CA LEU A 246 -12.21 3.65 29.18
C LEU A 246 -12.58 2.18 28.98
N ALA A 247 -11.60 1.27 28.92
CA ALA A 247 -11.85 -0.17 28.81
C ALA A 247 -12.69 -0.72 29.97
N MET A 248 -12.55 -0.13 31.16
CA MET A 248 -13.32 -0.46 32.37
C MET A 248 -14.57 0.41 32.56
N SER A 249 -14.89 1.34 31.67
CA SER A 249 -16.01 2.28 31.83
C SER A 249 -17.38 1.67 31.50
N LYS A 250 -18.46 2.33 31.95
CA LYS A 250 -19.84 1.98 31.57
C LYS A 250 -20.14 2.55 30.18
N GLY A 251 -20.07 1.72 29.14
CA GLY A 251 -20.44 2.11 27.78
C GLY A 251 -19.57 3.20 27.18
N GLY A 252 -18.28 3.26 27.54
CA GLY A 252 -17.36 4.31 27.07
C GLY A 252 -17.52 5.68 27.75
N ARG A 253 -18.38 5.83 28.77
CA ARG A 253 -18.57 7.12 29.45
C ARG A 253 -17.38 7.46 30.36
N VAL A 254 -16.69 8.56 30.07
CA VAL A 254 -15.51 9.00 30.83
C VAL A 254 -15.85 9.20 32.31
N GLY A 255 -14.94 8.76 33.20
CA GLY A 255 -15.10 8.88 34.65
C GLY A 255 -16.07 7.88 35.30
N THR A 256 -16.63 6.93 34.53
CA THR A 256 -17.46 5.84 35.07
C THR A 256 -16.67 4.54 35.21
N LEU A 257 -17.13 3.63 36.06
CA LEU A 257 -16.56 2.30 36.24
C LEU A 257 -17.66 1.24 36.10
N SER A 258 -17.48 0.29 35.19
CA SER A 258 -18.32 -0.89 35.00
C SER A 258 -18.17 -1.86 36.17
N GLU A 259 -19.26 -2.55 36.51
CA GLU A 259 -19.26 -3.61 37.53
C GLU A 259 -18.82 -4.97 36.96
N THR A 260 -18.94 -5.13 35.64
CA THR A 260 -18.64 -6.37 34.91
C THR A 260 -17.32 -6.29 34.14
N PHE A 261 -16.86 -5.09 33.81
CA PHE A 261 -15.68 -4.78 32.99
C PHE A 261 -15.76 -5.34 31.56
N ASP A 262 -16.97 -5.41 30.99
CA ASP A 262 -17.22 -5.82 29.60
C ASP A 262 -18.07 -4.79 28.80
N GLU A 263 -18.37 -3.64 29.41
CA GLU A 263 -19.11 -2.52 28.80
C GLU A 263 -18.21 -1.48 28.09
N GLY A 264 -16.88 -1.67 28.12
CA GLY A 264 -15.93 -0.73 27.53
C GLY A 264 -16.01 -0.66 25.99
N PRO A 265 -15.55 0.45 25.38
CA PRO A 265 -15.57 0.61 23.94
C PRO A 265 -14.52 -0.30 23.26
N PRO A 266 -14.74 -0.73 22.01
CA PRO A 266 -13.77 -1.53 21.25
C PRO A 266 -12.46 -0.76 21.02
N ILE A 267 -11.35 -1.49 21.10
CA ILE A 267 -9.99 -0.95 21.04
C ILE A 267 -9.29 -1.48 19.78
N TYR A 268 -8.78 -0.57 18.96
CA TYR A 268 -8.16 -0.84 17.67
C TYR A 268 -6.71 -0.34 17.65
N PHE A 269 -5.75 -1.25 17.49
CA PHE A 269 -4.34 -0.97 17.30
C PHE A 269 -4.00 -0.97 15.80
N SER A 270 -3.23 0.01 15.32
CA SER A 270 -2.87 0.13 13.90
C SER A 270 -1.91 -0.97 13.42
N HIS A 271 -1.11 -1.55 14.31
CA HIS A 271 -0.30 -2.75 14.03
C HIS A 271 -0.03 -3.57 15.29
N ASN A 272 0.69 -4.70 15.15
CA ASN A 272 0.97 -5.65 16.23
C ASN A 272 2.46 -6.01 16.36
N ASP A 273 3.38 -5.19 15.85
CA ASP A 273 4.81 -5.49 15.97
C ASP A 273 5.29 -5.18 17.38
N VAL A 274 5.79 -6.21 18.06
CA VAL A 274 6.35 -6.07 19.41
C VAL A 274 7.68 -5.31 19.37
N VAL A 275 8.44 -5.49 18.28
CA VAL A 275 9.73 -4.84 18.04
C VAL A 275 9.87 -4.36 16.59
N TRP A 276 10.70 -3.35 16.36
CA TRP A 276 11.01 -2.81 15.03
C TRP A 276 12.45 -2.28 14.91
N SER A 277 12.91 -2.08 13.67
CA SER A 277 14.26 -1.62 13.32
C SER A 277 14.38 -0.09 13.32
N ALA A 278 14.95 0.47 14.38
CA ALA A 278 15.16 1.92 14.54
C ALA A 278 16.61 2.34 14.23
N ALA A 279 16.99 3.57 14.63
CA ALA A 279 18.37 4.08 14.50
C ALA A 279 19.39 3.40 15.44
N HIS A 280 18.91 2.64 16.42
CA HIS A 280 19.72 1.97 17.44
C HIS A 280 20.07 0.54 17.00
N ASP A 281 21.27 0.05 17.34
CA ASP A 281 21.77 -1.27 16.90
C ASP A 281 20.84 -2.42 17.28
N ASN A 282 20.33 -2.40 18.52
CA ASN A 282 19.30 -3.32 19.00
C ASN A 282 17.89 -2.79 18.67
N VAL A 283 17.01 -3.68 18.21
CA VAL A 283 15.57 -3.42 17.95
C VAL A 283 14.89 -2.69 19.11
N ARG A 284 13.91 -1.84 18.81
CA ARG A 284 13.14 -1.07 19.81
C ARG A 284 11.74 -1.66 19.96
N LEU A 285 11.09 -1.42 21.11
CA LEU A 285 9.68 -1.80 21.28
C LEU A 285 8.79 -0.96 20.37
N GLY A 286 7.71 -1.57 19.87
CA GLY A 286 6.65 -0.91 19.12
C GLY A 286 5.26 -1.23 19.69
N MET A 287 4.21 -0.89 18.95
CA MET A 287 2.82 -0.92 19.41
C MET A 287 2.35 -2.28 19.93
N GLY A 288 2.87 -3.39 19.41
CA GLY A 288 2.55 -4.73 19.91
C GLY A 288 2.96 -4.95 21.37
N ALA A 289 4.00 -4.26 21.85
CA ALA A 289 4.39 -4.27 23.25
C ALA A 289 3.42 -3.43 24.12
N LEU A 290 3.02 -2.24 23.65
CA LEU A 290 1.99 -1.43 24.33
C LEU A 290 0.65 -2.16 24.42
N ARG A 291 0.22 -2.83 23.35
CA ARG A 291 -0.96 -3.70 23.33
C ARG A 291 -0.85 -4.80 24.39
N GLY A 292 0.27 -5.51 24.46
CA GLY A 292 0.50 -6.56 25.45
C GLY A 292 0.45 -6.03 26.89
N ILE A 293 0.96 -4.82 27.13
CA ILE A 293 0.85 -4.14 28.43
C ILE A 293 -0.61 -3.80 28.75
N VAL A 294 -1.37 -3.22 27.81
CA VAL A 294 -2.80 -2.91 27.98
C VAL A 294 -3.59 -4.16 28.35
N GLU A 295 -3.43 -5.25 27.60
CA GLU A 295 -4.13 -6.53 27.85
C GLU A 295 -3.73 -7.17 29.19
N TYR A 296 -2.43 -7.16 29.52
CA TYR A 296 -1.92 -7.69 30.79
C TYR A 296 -2.39 -6.86 32.00
N THR A 297 -2.20 -5.55 31.99
CA THR A 297 -2.58 -4.67 33.10
C THR A 297 -4.10 -4.69 33.31
N PHE A 298 -4.90 -4.70 32.24
CA PHE A 298 -6.36 -4.87 32.36
C PHE A 298 -6.71 -6.16 33.11
N LYS A 299 -6.10 -7.29 32.73
CA LYS A 299 -6.34 -8.58 33.38
C LYS A 299 -5.99 -8.55 34.87
N GLU A 300 -4.87 -7.93 35.24
CA GLU A 300 -4.46 -7.84 36.65
C GLU A 300 -5.41 -6.94 37.47
N VAL A 301 -5.76 -5.74 36.99
CA VAL A 301 -6.62 -4.82 37.76
C VAL A 301 -8.07 -5.31 37.88
N THR A 302 -8.58 -6.02 36.86
CA THR A 302 -9.91 -6.63 36.86
C THR A 302 -9.96 -8.02 37.53
N LYS A 303 -8.84 -8.51 38.08
CA LYS A 303 -8.71 -9.82 38.74
C LYS A 303 -9.07 -11.00 37.83
N GLY A 304 -8.63 -10.94 36.57
CA GLY A 304 -8.67 -12.06 35.62
C GLY A 304 -9.62 -11.92 34.44
N LYS A 305 -10.27 -10.76 34.21
CA LYS A 305 -11.05 -10.53 32.99
C LYS A 305 -10.12 -10.44 31.78
N THR A 306 -10.65 -10.75 30.59
CA THR A 306 -9.90 -10.69 29.33
C THR A 306 -10.39 -9.51 28.51
N LEU A 307 -9.48 -8.60 28.17
CA LEU A 307 -9.77 -7.51 27.23
C LEU A 307 -9.66 -8.03 25.80
N THR A 308 -10.71 -7.85 25.00
CA THR A 308 -10.64 -8.14 23.56
C THR A 308 -10.20 -6.88 22.82
N THR A 309 -9.06 -6.97 22.14
CA THR A 309 -8.54 -5.88 21.29
C THR A 309 -8.40 -6.36 19.85
N HIS A 310 -8.48 -5.40 18.92
CA HIS A 310 -8.34 -5.65 17.49
C HIS A 310 -7.03 -5.02 17.01
N ALA A 311 -6.34 -5.69 16.08
CA ALA A 311 -5.15 -5.16 15.43
C ALA A 311 -5.33 -5.10 13.92
N PHE A 312 -4.82 -4.04 13.33
CA PHE A 312 -4.60 -3.86 11.89
C PHE A 312 -3.12 -4.15 11.56
N GLY A 313 -2.63 -3.61 10.44
CA GLY A 313 -1.24 -3.76 10.00
C GLY A 313 -0.90 -5.17 9.55
N LYS A 314 0.34 -5.38 9.15
CA LYS A 314 0.93 -6.70 8.96
C LYS A 314 1.02 -7.39 10.33
N PRO A 315 0.80 -8.71 10.43
CA PRO A 315 0.59 -9.70 9.37
C PRO A 315 -0.90 -9.89 8.97
N GLN A 316 -1.81 -8.97 9.31
CA GLN A 316 -3.24 -9.22 9.19
C GLN A 316 -3.68 -9.28 7.72
N ILE A 317 -4.48 -10.30 7.38
CA ILE A 317 -4.95 -10.57 6.03
C ILE A 317 -5.67 -9.37 5.41
N SER A 318 -6.52 -8.68 6.17
CA SER A 318 -7.23 -7.47 5.74
C SER A 318 -6.31 -6.34 5.27
N THR A 319 -5.10 -6.23 5.84
CA THR A 319 -4.07 -5.26 5.43
C THR A 319 -3.49 -5.62 4.07
N PHE A 320 -3.26 -6.91 3.81
CA PHE A 320 -2.79 -7.39 2.50
C PHE A 320 -3.90 -7.31 1.43
N GLU A 321 -5.16 -7.54 1.80
CA GLU A 321 -6.32 -7.29 0.92
C GLU A 321 -6.44 -5.81 0.56
N PHE A 322 -6.24 -4.89 1.51
CA PHE A 322 -6.19 -3.45 1.26
C PHE A 322 -5.03 -3.11 0.32
N ALA A 323 -3.83 -3.66 0.56
CA ALA A 323 -2.68 -3.49 -0.32
C ALA A 323 -2.92 -4.00 -1.74
N GLN A 324 -3.59 -5.14 -1.92
CA GLN A 324 -3.99 -5.64 -3.24
C GLN A 324 -4.98 -4.71 -3.96
N ARG A 325 -5.96 -4.15 -3.23
CA ARG A 325 -6.91 -3.16 -3.80
C ARG A 325 -6.18 -1.90 -4.24
N LEU A 326 -5.29 -1.37 -3.40
CA LEU A 326 -4.53 -0.16 -3.69
C LEU A 326 -3.55 -0.35 -4.84
N LEU A 327 -2.77 -1.44 -4.86
CA LEU A 327 -1.88 -1.80 -5.98
C LEU A 327 -2.65 -1.92 -7.30
N LYS A 328 -3.84 -2.52 -7.30
CA LYS A 328 -4.69 -2.61 -8.50
C LYS A 328 -5.16 -1.23 -8.98
N ARG A 329 -5.59 -0.34 -8.06
CA ARG A 329 -6.00 1.03 -8.41
C ARG A 329 -4.83 1.83 -8.95
N TRP A 330 -3.67 1.80 -8.28
CA TRP A 330 -2.45 2.49 -8.73
C TRP A 330 -2.06 2.06 -10.15
N ARG A 331 -1.90 0.75 -10.37
CA ARG A 331 -1.54 0.20 -11.69
C ARG A 331 -2.53 0.55 -12.80
N LYS A 332 -3.83 0.59 -12.48
CA LYS A 332 -4.86 1.08 -13.41
C LYS A 332 -4.66 2.55 -13.76
N ASN A 333 -4.54 3.41 -12.76
CA ASN A 333 -4.61 4.85 -12.94
C ASN A 333 -3.36 5.42 -13.64
N GLU A 334 -2.18 4.89 -13.31
CA GLU A 334 -0.89 5.44 -13.76
C GLU A 334 -0.31 4.75 -14.99
N HIS A 335 -0.73 3.50 -15.25
CA HIS A 335 -0.17 2.68 -16.33
C HIS A 335 -1.25 2.02 -17.21
N GLY A 336 -2.54 2.28 -16.97
CA GLY A 336 -3.65 1.61 -17.68
C GLY A 336 -3.87 0.13 -17.32
N LEU A 337 -3.05 -0.44 -16.43
CA LEU A 337 -2.96 -1.87 -16.15
C LEU A 337 -4.08 -2.35 -15.20
N ASN A 338 -5.26 -2.62 -15.76
CA ASN A 338 -6.44 -3.10 -15.03
C ASN A 338 -6.35 -4.56 -14.54
N ALA A 339 -5.58 -5.41 -15.23
CA ALA A 339 -5.42 -6.83 -14.87
C ALA A 339 -4.54 -6.97 -13.60
N PRO A 340 -4.87 -7.89 -12.67
CA PRO A 340 -4.03 -8.14 -11.50
C PRO A 340 -2.65 -8.70 -11.92
N PRO A 341 -1.55 -8.32 -11.25
CA PRO A 341 -0.25 -8.91 -11.54
C PRO A 341 -0.25 -10.38 -11.14
N GLY A 342 0.33 -11.25 -11.99
CA GLY A 342 0.45 -12.68 -11.72
C GLY A 342 1.37 -13.01 -10.54
N THR A 343 2.32 -12.13 -10.21
CA THR A 343 3.16 -12.22 -9.00
C THR A 343 3.33 -10.85 -8.34
N VAL A 344 3.17 -10.78 -7.02
CA VAL A 344 3.56 -9.63 -6.19
C VAL A 344 4.72 -10.05 -5.31
N TYR A 345 5.87 -9.40 -5.44
CA TYR A 345 7.02 -9.62 -4.58
C TYR A 345 6.91 -8.74 -3.33
N PHE A 346 6.68 -9.33 -2.16
CA PHE A 346 6.72 -8.60 -0.90
C PHE A 346 8.13 -8.64 -0.32
N VAL A 347 8.76 -7.49 -0.15
CA VAL A 347 10.09 -7.35 0.44
C VAL A 347 9.96 -6.81 1.85
N GLY A 348 10.44 -7.57 2.84
CA GLY A 348 10.31 -7.29 4.26
C GLY A 348 11.53 -7.71 5.06
N ASP A 349 11.67 -7.19 6.28
CA ASP A 349 12.77 -7.49 7.20
C ASP A 349 12.33 -8.35 8.40
N THR A 350 11.02 -8.45 8.65
CA THR A 350 10.44 -8.99 9.89
C THR A 350 9.69 -10.30 9.62
N PRO A 351 10.23 -11.47 10.01
CA PRO A 351 9.59 -12.77 9.76
C PRO A 351 8.16 -12.87 10.30
N GLU A 352 7.92 -12.35 11.49
CA GLU A 352 6.63 -12.37 12.18
C GLU A 352 5.59 -11.41 11.57
N SER A 353 5.98 -10.47 10.72
CA SER A 353 5.08 -9.45 10.16
C SER A 353 4.97 -9.59 8.65
N ASP A 354 6.05 -9.29 7.91
CA ASP A 354 6.05 -9.30 6.45
C ASP A 354 5.93 -10.72 5.89
N ILE A 355 6.79 -11.62 6.36
CA ILE A 355 6.90 -12.97 5.80
C ILE A 355 5.69 -13.80 6.21
N ARG A 356 5.29 -13.76 7.48
CA ARG A 356 4.04 -14.38 7.96
C ARG A 356 2.82 -13.86 7.22
N GLY A 357 2.69 -12.54 7.08
CA GLY A 357 1.54 -11.91 6.41
C GLY A 357 1.46 -12.30 4.94
N THR A 358 2.57 -12.17 4.22
CA THR A 358 2.68 -12.53 2.79
C THR A 358 2.38 -14.01 2.57
N ASN A 359 2.97 -14.91 3.37
CA ASN A 359 2.76 -16.35 3.23
C ASN A 359 1.29 -16.74 3.45
N ARG A 360 0.66 -16.23 4.52
CA ARG A 360 -0.77 -16.50 4.79
C ARG A 360 -1.68 -15.89 3.74
N PHE A 361 -1.38 -14.68 3.27
CA PHE A 361 -2.19 -14.08 2.21
C PHE A 361 -2.10 -14.86 0.90
N ASN A 362 -0.90 -15.35 0.55
CA ASN A 362 -0.69 -16.21 -0.61
C ASN A 362 -1.51 -17.52 -0.59
N GLU A 363 -1.91 -18.03 0.58
CA GLU A 363 -2.74 -19.24 0.68
C GLU A 363 -4.19 -19.02 0.17
N GLN A 364 -4.65 -17.76 0.13
CA GLN A 364 -6.01 -17.38 -0.29
C GLN A 364 -6.06 -16.36 -1.45
N ALA A 365 -4.94 -15.74 -1.80
CA ALA A 365 -4.87 -14.74 -2.87
C ALA A 365 -5.07 -15.37 -4.27
N PRO A 366 -5.70 -14.65 -5.21
CA PRO A 366 -5.87 -15.14 -6.59
C PRO A 366 -4.58 -15.08 -7.43
N ASN A 367 -3.48 -14.57 -6.86
CA ASN A 367 -2.19 -14.36 -7.52
C ASN A 367 -1.02 -14.69 -6.58
N ASP A 368 0.17 -14.92 -7.14
CA ASP A 368 1.36 -15.39 -6.40
C ASP A 368 1.94 -14.27 -5.51
N TRP A 369 1.74 -14.29 -4.19
CA TRP A 369 2.39 -13.38 -3.26
C TRP A 369 3.70 -14.02 -2.76
N TYR A 370 4.81 -13.47 -3.24
CA TYR A 370 6.15 -14.03 -3.10
C TYR A 370 6.92 -13.29 -2.00
N SER A 371 7.14 -13.96 -0.86
CA SER A 371 7.87 -13.40 0.28
C SER A 371 9.39 -13.38 0.08
N VAL A 372 9.98 -12.20 0.19
CA VAL A 372 11.42 -11.93 0.14
C VAL A 372 11.87 -11.33 1.47
N LEU A 373 12.79 -12.00 2.15
CA LEU A 373 13.38 -11.53 3.41
C LEU A 373 14.73 -10.86 3.14
N VAL A 374 14.91 -9.63 3.61
CA VAL A 374 16.22 -8.93 3.61
C VAL A 374 16.93 -9.05 4.96
N LYS A 375 18.24 -8.79 5.01
CA LYS A 375 19.08 -8.86 6.22
C LYS A 375 19.39 -7.48 6.83
N THR A 376 18.76 -6.42 6.34
CA THR A 376 19.09 -5.03 6.69
C THR A 376 18.38 -4.51 7.97
N GLY A 377 17.46 -5.29 8.54
CA GLY A 377 16.59 -4.89 9.66
C GLY A 377 16.47 -5.92 10.79
N VAL A 378 15.25 -6.30 11.18
CA VAL A 378 14.92 -7.14 12.34
C VAL A 378 15.51 -8.56 12.23
N TYR A 379 15.45 -9.18 11.05
CA TYR A 379 16.04 -10.51 10.84
C TYR A 379 17.57 -10.51 11.00
N GLN A 380 18.07 -11.37 11.89
CA GLN A 380 19.49 -11.53 12.16
C GLN A 380 20.10 -12.66 11.32
N GLU A 381 21.17 -12.37 10.60
CA GLU A 381 21.92 -13.37 9.83
C GLU A 381 22.46 -14.49 10.74
N GLY A 382 22.40 -15.73 10.25
CA GLY A 382 22.77 -16.93 11.01
C GLY A 382 21.65 -17.48 11.91
N THR A 383 20.50 -16.81 12.01
CA THR A 383 19.30 -17.32 12.70
C THR A 383 18.32 -17.98 11.73
N GLU A 384 17.53 -18.94 12.21
CA GLU A 384 16.39 -19.49 11.45
C GLU A 384 15.17 -18.56 11.63
N PRO A 385 14.59 -18.00 10.56
CA PRO A 385 13.43 -17.12 10.68
C PRO A 385 12.20 -17.92 11.10
N ALA A 386 11.43 -17.40 12.07
CA ALA A 386 10.23 -18.06 12.60
C ALA A 386 9.17 -18.40 11.53
N TYR A 387 9.20 -17.70 10.40
CA TYR A 387 8.39 -17.98 9.21
C TYR A 387 9.31 -18.02 8.00
N LYS A 388 9.30 -19.15 7.27
CA LYS A 388 10.19 -19.37 6.13
C LYS A 388 9.79 -18.47 4.94
N PRO A 389 10.68 -17.58 4.47
CA PRO A 389 10.45 -16.83 3.23
C PRO A 389 10.66 -17.73 2.01
N ARG A 390 10.23 -17.28 0.83
CA ARG A 390 10.54 -17.98 -0.42
C ARG A 390 11.97 -17.75 -0.88
N VAL A 391 12.57 -16.61 -0.53
CA VAL A 391 14.00 -16.34 -0.67
C VAL A 391 14.46 -15.41 0.45
N THR A 392 15.70 -15.56 0.89
CA THR A 392 16.40 -14.60 1.74
C THR A 392 17.55 -14.00 0.94
N VAL A 393 17.67 -12.68 0.93
CA VAL A 393 18.70 -11.91 0.21
C VAL A 393 19.35 -10.90 1.17
N ASN A 394 20.44 -10.25 0.77
CA ASN A 394 21.13 -9.32 1.67
C ASN A 394 20.37 -7.98 1.75
N THR A 395 20.07 -7.39 0.60
CA THR A 395 19.53 -6.02 0.47
C THR A 395 18.24 -5.95 -0.36
N VAL A 396 17.57 -4.81 -0.35
CA VAL A 396 16.40 -4.54 -1.20
C VAL A 396 16.74 -4.52 -2.70
N LEU A 397 17.96 -4.12 -3.09
CA LEU A 397 18.42 -4.20 -4.48
C LEU A 397 18.54 -5.65 -4.96
N ASP A 398 19.05 -6.54 -4.10
CA ASP A 398 19.09 -7.98 -4.39
C ASP A 398 17.67 -8.55 -4.55
N ALA A 399 16.71 -8.09 -3.73
CA ALA A 399 15.31 -8.49 -3.81
C ALA A 399 14.66 -8.09 -5.13
N VAL A 400 14.88 -6.86 -5.57
CA VAL A 400 14.39 -6.34 -6.85
C VAL A 400 15.01 -7.12 -8.02
N ASN A 401 16.33 -7.27 -8.04
CA ASN A 401 17.03 -8.01 -9.09
C ASN A 401 16.57 -9.47 -9.16
N HIS A 402 16.42 -10.16 -8.02
CA HIS A 402 15.89 -11.53 -7.97
C HIS A 402 14.49 -11.63 -8.58
N GLY A 403 13.58 -10.72 -8.24
CA GLY A 403 12.22 -10.73 -8.79
C GLY A 403 12.18 -10.49 -10.30
N ILE A 404 12.98 -9.55 -10.80
CA ILE A 404 13.14 -9.27 -12.23
C ILE A 404 13.68 -10.49 -12.97
N GLU A 405 14.78 -11.07 -12.52
CA GLU A 405 15.43 -12.20 -13.20
C GLU A 405 14.54 -13.45 -13.19
N ARG A 406 13.83 -13.70 -12.10
CA ARG A 406 12.86 -14.80 -11.99
C ARG A 406 11.72 -14.67 -13.00
N GLU A 407 11.12 -13.48 -13.15
CA GLU A 407 10.05 -13.30 -14.14
C GLU A 407 10.56 -13.33 -15.58
N MET A 408 11.75 -12.81 -15.85
CA MET A 408 12.35 -12.85 -17.18
C MET A 408 12.72 -14.27 -17.62
N ALA A 409 13.25 -15.09 -16.71
CA ALA A 409 13.45 -16.52 -16.94
C ALA A 409 12.12 -17.24 -17.23
N ARG A 410 11.08 -16.99 -16.41
CA ARG A 410 9.72 -17.53 -16.61
C ARG A 410 9.12 -17.14 -17.96
N GLN A 411 9.32 -15.90 -18.42
CA GLN A 411 8.86 -15.46 -19.75
C GLN A 411 9.63 -16.17 -20.87
N GLN A 412 10.96 -16.29 -20.77
CA GLN A 412 11.77 -17.03 -21.74
C GLN A 412 11.36 -18.50 -21.85
N ASP A 413 11.09 -19.17 -20.73
CA ASP A 413 10.66 -20.57 -20.73
C ASP A 413 9.24 -20.74 -21.31
N LYS A 414 8.31 -19.81 -21.04
CA LYS A 414 7.00 -19.76 -21.72
C LYS A 414 7.15 -19.59 -23.23
N ILE A 415 8.08 -18.75 -23.70
CA ILE A 415 8.36 -18.56 -25.13
C ILE A 415 8.99 -19.83 -25.73
N ARG A 416 9.94 -20.47 -25.05
CA ARG A 416 10.56 -21.73 -25.48
C ARG A 416 9.54 -22.86 -25.58
N ALA A 417 8.65 -23.00 -24.61
CA ALA A 417 7.57 -24.01 -24.62
C ALA A 417 6.53 -23.76 -25.71
N ARG A 418 6.32 -22.49 -26.11
CA ARG A 418 5.39 -22.12 -27.21
C ARG A 418 5.98 -22.25 -28.61
N LYS A 419 7.31 -22.29 -28.78
CA LYS A 419 7.92 -22.53 -30.10
C LYS A 419 7.60 -23.96 -30.54
N PRO A 420 6.98 -24.18 -31.72
CA PRO A 420 6.69 -25.52 -32.18
C PRO A 420 8.00 -26.27 -32.43
N VAL A 421 8.19 -27.39 -31.74
CA VAL A 421 9.30 -28.30 -32.03
C VAL A 421 9.01 -28.93 -33.39
N LEU A 422 9.75 -28.52 -34.42
CA LEU A 422 9.68 -29.06 -35.79
C LEU A 422 10.16 -30.52 -35.83
N LYS A 423 9.33 -31.43 -35.32
CA LYS A 423 9.49 -32.87 -35.49
C LYS A 423 9.03 -33.23 -36.91
N GLY A 424 9.95 -33.77 -37.71
CA GLY A 424 9.62 -34.31 -39.03
C GLY A 424 9.73 -33.35 -40.20
N MET A 425 10.56 -32.29 -40.13
CA MET A 425 11.03 -31.68 -41.38
C MET A 425 11.76 -32.76 -42.21
N PRO A 426 11.38 -33.00 -43.47
CA PRO A 426 12.15 -33.87 -44.33
C PRO A 426 13.53 -33.25 -44.53
N LYS A 427 14.58 -34.01 -44.23
CA LYS A 427 15.94 -33.63 -44.62
C LYS A 427 15.98 -33.63 -46.14
N LEU A 428 15.95 -32.45 -46.77
CA LEU A 428 16.39 -32.32 -48.16
C LEU A 428 17.88 -32.71 -48.21
N ARG A 429 18.11 -33.98 -48.54
CA ARG A 429 19.41 -34.49 -48.95
C ARG A 429 19.63 -34.07 -50.39
N LEU A 430 20.71 -33.34 -50.64
CA LEU A 430 21.08 -32.84 -51.97
C LEU A 430 21.82 -33.92 -52.78
N ASP A 431 21.37 -35.18 -52.65
CA ASP A 431 22.04 -36.38 -53.11
C ASP A 431 21.06 -37.32 -53.84
N LYS A 432 20.39 -36.73 -54.86
CA LYS A 432 19.85 -37.38 -56.08
C LYS A 432 19.27 -36.34 -57.05
N ALA A 433 20.14 -35.67 -57.80
CA ALA A 433 19.76 -34.99 -59.03
C ALA A 433 19.84 -35.99 -60.20
N PRO A 434 18.78 -36.19 -61.00
CA PRO A 434 18.93 -36.53 -62.40
C PRO A 434 19.34 -35.26 -63.19
N GLU A 435 20.09 -35.42 -64.27
CA GLU A 435 20.61 -34.31 -65.06
C GLU A 435 19.56 -33.59 -65.92
N MET A 436 19.84 -32.30 -66.20
CA MET A 436 19.20 -31.41 -67.18
C MET A 436 17.74 -30.95 -66.86
N ALA A 437 17.35 -29.72 -67.22
CA ALA A 437 17.97 -28.78 -68.17
C ALA A 437 18.26 -27.39 -67.57
N ILE A 438 19.32 -26.77 -68.09
CA ILE A 438 19.63 -25.34 -67.89
C ILE A 438 18.78 -24.57 -68.90
N TRP A 439 17.89 -23.69 -68.42
CA TRP A 439 17.30 -22.63 -69.25
C TRP A 439 17.96 -21.30 -68.86
N SER A 440 18.53 -20.62 -69.86
CA SER A 440 19.18 -19.31 -69.72
C SER A 440 18.14 -18.18 -69.58
N PRO A 441 18.50 -17.05 -68.96
CA PRO A 441 17.57 -15.94 -68.77
C PRO A 441 17.50 -15.06 -70.03
N ASP A 442 16.53 -15.33 -70.90
CA ASP A 442 16.03 -14.40 -71.93
C ASP A 442 14.64 -14.87 -72.36
N GLU A 443 13.59 -14.26 -71.82
CA GLU A 443 12.26 -14.01 -72.44
C GLU A 443 11.30 -13.47 -71.38
N GLU A 444 11.20 -12.14 -71.29
CA GLU A 444 10.05 -11.49 -70.66
C GLU A 444 8.78 -11.84 -71.46
N ARG A 445 7.73 -12.34 -70.80
CA ARG A 445 6.36 -12.31 -71.34
C ARG A 445 5.31 -12.24 -70.24
N GLU A 446 4.18 -11.66 -70.62
CA GLU A 446 3.24 -10.99 -69.73
C GLU A 446 2.39 -11.94 -68.88
N ILE A 447 2.00 -11.45 -67.69
CA ILE A 447 1.03 -12.12 -66.83
C ILE A 447 -0.37 -11.68 -67.27
N GLU A 448 -1.10 -12.54 -67.97
CA GLU A 448 -2.54 -12.34 -68.17
C GLU A 448 -3.30 -12.63 -66.87
N ILE A 449 -3.99 -11.60 -66.36
CA ILE A 449 -4.96 -11.73 -65.28
C ILE A 449 -6.30 -12.10 -65.90
N PHE A 450 -6.87 -13.24 -65.51
CA PHE A 450 -8.30 -13.52 -65.69
C PHE A 450 -8.99 -13.75 -64.36
N ALA A 451 -10.00 -12.91 -64.11
CA ALA A 451 -10.99 -13.12 -63.06
C ALA A 451 -12.14 -13.99 -63.59
N ILE A 452 -12.74 -14.78 -62.70
CA ILE A 452 -14.18 -15.04 -62.50
C ILE A 452 -14.35 -15.66 -61.12
#